data_AF-A0A964C5N9-F1
#
_entry.id   AF-A0A964C5N9-F1
#
_cell.length_a   1.000
_cell.length_b   1.000
_cell.length_c   1.000
_cell.angle_alpha   90.00
_cell.angle_beta   90.00
_cell.angle_gamma   90.00
#
_symmetry.space_group_name_H-M   'P 1'
#
loop_
_entity.id
_entity.type
_entity.pdbx_description
1 polymer ?
#
loop_
_entity_poly.entity_id
_entity_poly.type
_entity_poly.pdbx_seq_one_letter_code
_entity_poly.pdbx_strand_id
1 'polypeptide(L)'
;MTVQGTSTVESNLQKVFDELEAARKMQDDWMHHGLDFVDLYVEDAGGDWLEKWAKCEEELEQIKIKQVVDVEPVKVAIDLSDFEQTQVVEIALTRLSCDSPSGKDVKHQRLSLLGGAIFGAVVTDYLYREYPHLDGEAISTLKSGLAAPEKLAEFAQNFNLNELCRRSELGKEADQSEYNKFLAESFEALFGAIYLEFDRNFSRAGNWLTQQLIETTVSEYLDLTQQPESGLENELKRREILGAYLMDAIAIDYLYHRFPDRNSSQLTRWKNLLAAKEIFPKDFKTKLGSHYLELESNFSRTRDWLVDNFIKTAVDELEDETGDRLK
;
A
#
# COMPACT_ATOMS: atom_id res chain seq x y z
N MET A 1 45.34 -56.38 11.84
CA MET A 1 43.92 -56.30 11.40
C MET A 1 43.33 -55.05 12.04
N THR A 2 43.43 -53.87 11.42
CA THR A 2 42.83 -52.61 11.93
C THR A 2 43.04 -51.49 10.91
N VAL A 3 42.37 -51.53 9.75
CA VAL A 3 42.30 -50.34 8.85
C VAL A 3 40.93 -50.20 8.14
N GLN A 4 40.08 -51.24 8.08
CA GLN A 4 38.80 -51.13 7.35
C GLN A 4 37.64 -50.48 8.14
N GLY A 5 37.83 -50.09 9.41
CA GLY A 5 36.74 -49.55 10.23
C GLY A 5 36.60 -48.02 10.22
N THR A 6 37.67 -47.27 9.97
CA THR A 6 37.67 -45.80 10.10
C THR A 6 37.07 -45.10 8.88
N SER A 7 37.32 -45.60 7.66
CA SER A 7 36.81 -44.96 6.44
C SER A 7 35.28 -45.09 6.29
N THR A 8 34.69 -46.15 6.83
CA THR A 8 33.23 -46.36 6.80
C THR A 8 32.53 -45.42 7.78
N VAL A 9 33.14 -45.15 8.95
CA VAL A 9 32.57 -44.25 9.96
C VAL A 9 32.69 -42.79 9.51
N GLU A 10 33.84 -42.38 8.96
CA GLU A 10 34.00 -41.02 8.41
C GLU A 10 33.07 -40.77 7.21
N SER A 11 32.91 -41.75 6.32
CA SER A 11 31.96 -41.66 5.22
C SER A 11 30.51 -41.59 5.69
N ASN A 12 30.14 -42.28 6.76
CA ASN A 12 28.79 -42.22 7.32
C ASN A 12 28.55 -40.90 8.07
N LEU A 13 29.56 -40.35 8.74
CA LEU A 13 29.46 -39.04 9.38
C LEU A 13 29.29 -37.93 8.35
N GLN A 14 30.03 -37.99 7.24
CA GLN A 14 29.88 -36.99 6.18
C GLN A 14 28.47 -37.03 5.59
N LYS A 15 27.93 -38.23 5.31
CA LYS A 15 26.54 -38.37 4.85
C LYS A 15 25.53 -37.78 5.83
N VAL A 16 25.70 -38.04 7.13
CA VAL A 16 24.81 -37.47 8.16
C VAL A 16 24.92 -35.95 8.20
N PHE A 17 26.11 -35.38 8.04
CA PHE A 17 26.28 -33.92 7.97
C PHE A 17 25.62 -33.32 6.73
N ASP A 18 25.79 -33.94 5.57
CA ASP A 18 25.18 -33.51 4.31
C ASP A 18 23.63 -33.57 4.41
N GLU A 19 23.09 -34.64 5.01
CA GLU A 19 21.65 -34.80 5.29
C GLU A 19 21.13 -33.70 6.23
N LEU A 20 21.90 -33.36 7.26
CA LEU A 20 21.51 -32.39 8.29
C LEU A 20 21.58 -30.94 7.79
N GLU A 21 22.58 -30.62 6.97
CA GLU A 21 22.69 -29.31 6.32
C GLU A 21 21.56 -29.09 5.31
N ALA A 22 21.22 -30.13 4.56
CA ALA A 22 20.17 -30.02 3.57
C ALA A 22 18.75 -30.03 4.20
N ALA A 23 18.54 -30.75 5.31
CA ALA A 23 17.33 -30.60 6.15
C ALA A 23 17.19 -29.19 6.74
N ARG A 24 18.31 -28.56 7.13
CA ARG A 24 18.33 -27.18 7.62
C ARG A 24 17.98 -26.18 6.51
N LYS A 25 18.53 -26.36 5.31
CA LYS A 25 18.18 -25.54 4.14
C LYS A 25 16.68 -25.64 3.80
N MET A 26 16.10 -26.84 3.84
CA MET A 26 14.65 -27.04 3.66
C MET A 26 13.83 -26.33 4.74
N GLN A 27 14.27 -26.39 6.00
CA GLN A 27 13.62 -25.66 7.09
C GLN A 27 13.68 -24.14 6.86
N ASP A 28 14.83 -23.62 6.44
CA ASP A 28 15.01 -22.19 6.15
C ASP A 28 14.15 -21.76 4.95
N ASP A 29 14.13 -22.54 3.87
CA ASP A 29 13.29 -22.30 2.70
C ASP A 29 11.79 -22.34 3.05
N TRP A 30 11.36 -23.29 3.88
CA TRP A 30 9.98 -23.36 4.36
C TRP A 30 9.60 -22.13 5.19
N MET A 31 10.48 -21.70 6.10
CA MET A 31 10.28 -20.51 6.92
C MET A 31 10.26 -19.22 6.09
N HIS A 32 10.95 -19.20 4.94
CA HIS A 32 11.05 -18.02 4.08
C HIS A 32 9.98 -17.96 2.98
N HIS A 33 9.53 -19.11 2.47
CA HIS A 33 8.73 -19.20 1.25
C HIS A 33 7.35 -19.87 1.43
N GLY A 34 7.06 -20.52 2.57
CA GLY A 34 5.73 -21.10 2.85
C GLY A 34 5.50 -22.52 2.33
N LEU A 35 4.25 -23.01 2.47
CA LEU A 35 3.87 -24.40 2.16
C LEU A 35 3.81 -24.71 0.65
N ASP A 36 3.64 -23.70 -0.20
CA ASP A 36 3.61 -23.86 -1.67
C ASP A 36 4.96 -24.31 -2.27
N PHE A 37 6.02 -24.32 -1.45
CA PHE A 37 7.36 -24.75 -1.82
C PHE A 37 7.61 -26.24 -1.54
N VAL A 38 6.67 -26.94 -0.88
CA VAL A 38 6.81 -28.34 -0.46
C VAL A 38 6.70 -29.32 -1.63
N ASP A 39 5.90 -28.99 -2.65
CA ASP A 39 5.67 -29.86 -3.81
C ASP A 39 6.92 -30.03 -4.70
N LEU A 40 7.91 -29.12 -4.60
CA LEU A 40 9.22 -29.27 -5.24
C LEU A 40 10.09 -30.37 -4.59
N TYR A 41 9.82 -30.70 -3.32
CA TYR A 41 10.65 -31.60 -2.52
C TYR A 41 10.07 -33.01 -2.34
N VAL A 42 8.78 -33.21 -2.64
CA VAL A 42 8.07 -34.45 -2.33
C VAL A 42 7.33 -34.97 -3.57
N GLU A 43 8.07 -35.56 -4.51
CA GLU A 43 7.45 -36.34 -5.59
C GLU A 43 7.58 -37.86 -5.43
N ASP A 44 8.27 -38.36 -4.40
CA ASP A 44 8.24 -39.80 -4.12
C ASP A 44 8.56 -40.06 -2.64
N ALA A 45 7.51 -40.13 -1.81
CA ALA A 45 7.66 -40.49 -0.39
C ALA A 45 8.22 -41.92 -0.19
N GLY A 46 8.38 -42.70 -1.27
CA GLY A 46 9.02 -44.02 -1.28
C GLY A 46 10.36 -44.11 -2.01
N GLY A 47 10.87 -43.02 -2.60
CA GLY A 47 12.11 -42.98 -3.38
C GLY A 47 13.29 -42.30 -2.67
N ASP A 48 14.49 -42.38 -3.26
CA ASP A 48 15.71 -41.73 -2.75
C ASP A 48 15.68 -40.22 -3.05
N TRP A 49 14.90 -39.51 -2.24
CA TRP A 49 14.59 -38.08 -2.36
C TRP A 49 15.84 -37.18 -2.37
N LEU A 50 16.99 -37.68 -1.90
CA LEU A 50 18.29 -36.99 -1.89
C LEU A 50 18.93 -36.79 -3.27
N GLU A 51 18.60 -37.59 -4.29
CA GLU A 51 19.25 -37.49 -5.62
C GLU A 51 18.77 -36.30 -6.47
N LYS A 52 17.55 -35.78 -6.22
CA LYS A 52 17.01 -34.62 -6.96
C LYS A 52 17.40 -33.27 -6.35
N TRP A 53 17.85 -33.25 -5.09
CA TRP A 53 18.15 -32.02 -4.33
C TRP A 53 19.25 -31.16 -4.98
N ALA A 54 20.28 -31.79 -5.54
CA ALA A 54 21.38 -31.07 -6.19
C ALA A 54 21.05 -30.54 -7.60
N LYS A 55 19.92 -30.94 -8.21
CA LYS A 55 19.48 -30.48 -9.54
C LYS A 55 18.44 -29.36 -9.50
N CYS A 56 17.89 -29.05 -8.33
CA CYS A 56 16.84 -28.03 -8.18
C CYS A 56 17.37 -26.60 -8.07
N GLU A 57 18.69 -26.37 -8.00
CA GLU A 57 19.25 -25.01 -7.93
C GLU A 57 18.90 -24.14 -9.16
N GLU A 58 18.89 -24.72 -10.36
CA GLU A 58 18.46 -24.02 -11.59
C GLU A 58 16.96 -23.68 -11.57
N GLU A 59 16.11 -24.55 -11.01
CA GLU A 59 14.66 -24.31 -10.90
C GLU A 59 14.35 -23.24 -9.85
N LEU A 60 15.08 -23.25 -8.72
CA LEU A 60 15.01 -22.21 -7.68
C LEU A 60 15.51 -20.85 -8.18
N GLU A 61 16.58 -20.82 -8.98
CA GLU A 61 17.05 -19.60 -9.64
C GLU A 61 16.04 -19.10 -10.68
N GLN A 62 15.40 -19.98 -11.45
CA GLN A 62 14.34 -19.58 -12.36
C GLN A 62 13.08 -19.05 -11.64
N ILE A 63 12.74 -19.59 -10.47
CA ILE A 63 11.64 -19.07 -9.62
C ILE A 63 12.02 -17.71 -9.02
N LYS A 64 13.27 -17.53 -8.55
CA LYS A 64 13.79 -16.24 -8.07
C LYS A 64 13.81 -15.18 -9.18
N ILE A 65 14.22 -15.55 -10.40
CA ILE A 65 14.20 -14.67 -11.59
C ILE A 65 12.76 -14.31 -11.98
N LYS A 66 11.80 -15.24 -11.85
CA LYS A 66 10.36 -14.98 -12.05
C LYS A 66 9.72 -14.14 -10.93
N GLN A 67 10.44 -13.84 -9.84
CA GLN A 67 9.93 -13.07 -8.69
C GLN A 67 10.43 -11.61 -8.62
N VAL A 68 11.36 -11.17 -9.46
CA VAL A 68 11.81 -9.75 -9.52
C VAL A 68 10.96 -8.98 -10.52
N VAL A 69 10.11 -8.05 -10.06
CA VAL A 69 9.34 -7.18 -10.97
C VAL A 69 10.31 -6.16 -11.58
N ASP A 70 10.35 -6.07 -12.91
CA ASP A 70 11.10 -5.01 -13.60
C ASP A 70 10.37 -3.68 -13.33
N VAL A 71 11.00 -2.80 -12.54
CA VAL A 71 10.39 -1.52 -12.13
C VAL A 71 10.66 -0.40 -13.12
N GLU A 72 11.64 -0.56 -14.00
CA GLU A 72 12.07 0.43 -14.97
C GLU A 72 10.94 0.82 -15.94
N PRO A 73 10.12 -0.11 -16.47
CA PRO A 73 8.93 0.25 -17.25
C PRO A 73 7.94 1.12 -16.49
N VAL A 74 7.75 0.85 -15.18
CA VAL A 74 6.85 1.67 -14.34
C VAL A 74 7.42 3.04 -14.09
N LYS A 75 8.71 3.15 -13.77
CA LYS A 75 9.39 4.45 -13.59
C LYS A 75 9.27 5.35 -14.83
N VAL A 76 9.40 4.75 -16.01
CA VAL A 76 9.18 5.44 -17.29
C VAL A 76 7.71 5.81 -17.46
N ALA A 77 6.78 4.90 -17.19
CA ALA A 77 5.35 5.14 -17.32
C ALA A 77 4.85 6.28 -16.41
N ILE A 78 5.35 6.37 -15.18
CA ILE A 78 4.97 7.42 -14.22
C ILE A 78 5.78 8.72 -14.39
N ASP A 79 6.65 8.81 -15.41
CA ASP A 79 7.51 9.97 -15.66
C ASP A 79 8.41 10.35 -14.46
N LEU A 80 8.93 9.34 -13.74
CA LEU A 80 9.86 9.50 -12.61
C LEU A 80 11.09 8.62 -12.82
N SER A 81 11.99 9.08 -13.69
CA SER A 81 13.22 8.35 -14.02
C SER A 81 14.22 8.25 -12.86
N ASP A 82 14.23 9.25 -11.97
CA ASP A 82 15.15 9.35 -10.83
C ASP A 82 14.60 8.70 -9.54
N PHE A 83 13.67 7.75 -9.64
CA PHE A 83 13.05 7.11 -8.48
C PHE A 83 14.06 6.25 -7.71
N GLU A 84 14.47 6.71 -6.52
CA GLU A 84 15.51 6.09 -5.71
C GLU A 84 14.98 4.88 -4.91
N GLN A 85 13.75 4.96 -4.38
CA GLN A 85 13.18 3.91 -3.52
C GLN A 85 12.55 2.75 -4.30
N THR A 86 13.36 2.09 -5.15
CA THR A 86 12.95 0.97 -6.02
C THR A 86 12.19 -0.15 -5.26
N GLN A 87 12.59 -0.46 -4.02
CA GLN A 87 11.93 -1.48 -3.19
C GLN A 87 10.46 -1.13 -2.85
N VAL A 88 10.12 0.16 -2.72
CA VAL A 88 8.75 0.59 -2.40
C VAL A 88 7.86 0.44 -3.63
N VAL A 89 8.40 0.68 -4.83
CA VAL A 89 7.73 0.41 -6.10
C VAL A 89 7.53 -1.08 -6.31
N GLU A 90 8.53 -1.90 -6.03
CA GLU A 90 8.38 -3.37 -6.08
C GLU A 90 7.26 -3.86 -5.17
N ILE A 91 7.13 -3.30 -3.95
CA ILE A 91 6.02 -3.59 -3.03
C ILE A 91 4.68 -3.13 -3.60
N ALA A 92 4.62 -1.96 -4.23
CA ALA A 92 3.40 -1.46 -4.87
C ALA A 92 2.94 -2.37 -6.02
N LEU A 93 3.86 -2.96 -6.76
CA LEU A 93 3.57 -3.80 -7.93
C LEU A 93 3.38 -5.29 -7.60
N THR A 94 3.81 -5.71 -6.42
CA THR A 94 3.77 -7.11 -6.00
C THR A 94 2.68 -7.30 -4.96
N ARG A 95 1.53 -7.84 -5.38
CA ARG A 95 0.58 -8.49 -4.48
C ARG A 95 0.64 -9.99 -4.73
N LEU A 96 1.14 -10.71 -3.73
CA LEU A 96 1.03 -12.15 -3.69
C LEU A 96 -0.41 -12.50 -3.24
N SER A 97 -0.89 -13.64 -3.68
CA SER A 97 -2.23 -14.14 -3.37
C SER A 97 -2.34 -14.36 -1.87
N CYS A 98 -3.58 -14.26 -1.35
CA CYS A 98 -3.96 -14.34 0.07
C CYS A 98 -3.40 -15.52 0.89
N ASP A 99 -2.67 -16.46 0.28
CA ASP A 99 -2.11 -17.65 0.93
C ASP A 99 -0.57 -17.63 1.04
N SER A 100 0.11 -16.57 0.59
CA SER A 100 1.56 -16.44 0.80
C SER A 100 1.85 -15.99 2.25
N PRO A 101 2.59 -16.78 3.07
CA PRO A 101 2.98 -16.39 4.43
C PRO A 101 4.03 -15.26 4.49
N SER A 102 4.28 -14.58 3.36
CA SER A 102 5.29 -13.55 3.25
C SER A 102 4.71 -12.17 3.60
N GLY A 103 5.37 -11.41 4.47
CA GLY A 103 4.94 -10.07 4.89
C GLY A 103 4.86 -9.00 3.77
N LYS A 104 5.03 -9.38 2.49
CA LYS A 104 4.92 -8.46 1.33
C LYS A 104 3.48 -8.01 1.09
N ASP A 105 2.48 -8.87 1.27
CA ASP A 105 1.07 -8.50 1.09
C ASP A 105 0.61 -7.51 2.15
N VAL A 106 1.08 -7.69 3.39
CA VAL A 106 0.85 -6.73 4.47
C VAL A 106 1.44 -5.37 4.11
N LYS A 107 2.65 -5.32 3.54
CA LYS A 107 3.27 -4.06 3.11
C LYS A 107 2.53 -3.41 1.95
N HIS A 108 2.12 -4.19 0.95
CA HIS A 108 1.33 -3.71 -0.19
C HIS A 108 0.01 -3.09 0.27
N GLN A 109 -0.76 -3.79 1.11
CA GLN A 109 -2.04 -3.28 1.63
C GLN A 109 -1.86 -2.05 2.53
N ARG A 110 -0.78 -1.97 3.31
CA ARG A 110 -0.46 -0.76 4.08
C ARG A 110 -0.14 0.41 3.16
N LEU A 111 0.58 0.15 2.07
CA LEU A 111 0.94 1.18 1.09
C LEU A 111 -0.28 1.66 0.29
N SER A 112 -1.16 0.75 -0.13
CA SER A 112 -2.47 1.08 -0.71
C SER A 112 -3.31 1.93 0.25
N LEU A 113 -3.39 1.56 1.53
CA LEU A 113 -4.10 2.36 2.52
C LEU A 113 -3.54 3.79 2.65
N LEU A 114 -2.20 3.93 2.68
CA LEU A 114 -1.55 5.23 2.69
C LEU A 114 -1.87 6.03 1.42
N GLY A 115 -1.67 5.42 0.25
CA GLY A 115 -1.89 6.09 -1.03
C GLY A 115 -3.34 6.48 -1.26
N GLY A 116 -4.31 5.65 -0.91
CA GLY A 116 -5.73 5.98 -1.00
C GLY A 116 -6.13 7.15 -0.09
N ALA A 117 -5.57 7.22 1.11
CA ALA A 117 -5.79 8.34 2.03
C ALA A 117 -5.20 9.65 1.49
N ILE A 118 -3.96 9.63 0.99
CA ILE A 118 -3.31 10.80 0.38
C ILE A 118 -4.04 11.20 -0.91
N PHE A 119 -4.42 10.24 -1.77
CA PHE A 119 -5.18 10.48 -3.00
C PHE A 119 -6.48 11.22 -2.70
N GLY A 120 -7.23 10.74 -1.71
CA GLY A 120 -8.48 11.39 -1.28
C GLY A 120 -8.27 12.84 -0.87
N ALA A 121 -7.25 13.12 -0.06
CA ALA A 121 -6.93 14.48 0.35
C ALA A 121 -6.46 15.38 -0.80
N VAL A 122 -5.60 14.88 -1.69
CA VAL A 122 -5.14 15.64 -2.88
C VAL A 122 -6.30 15.99 -3.79
N VAL A 123 -7.15 15.02 -4.13
CA VAL A 123 -8.30 15.24 -5.03
C VAL A 123 -9.27 16.24 -4.42
N THR A 124 -9.57 16.12 -3.12
CA THR A 124 -10.45 17.08 -2.45
C THR A 124 -9.85 18.48 -2.39
N ASP A 125 -8.54 18.60 -2.10
CA ASP A 125 -7.84 19.88 -2.09
C ASP A 125 -7.82 20.55 -3.48
N TYR A 126 -7.56 19.77 -4.54
CA TYR A 126 -7.64 20.23 -5.93
C TYR A 126 -9.04 20.73 -6.29
N LEU A 127 -10.08 19.93 -6.02
CA LEU A 127 -11.47 20.31 -6.32
C LEU A 127 -11.90 21.56 -5.54
N TYR A 128 -11.46 21.70 -4.28
CA TYR A 128 -11.75 22.86 -3.46
C TYR A 128 -11.16 24.15 -4.05
N ARG A 129 -9.91 24.09 -4.52
CA ARG A 129 -9.15 25.24 -5.01
C ARG A 129 -9.54 25.65 -6.43
N GLU A 130 -9.59 24.68 -7.35
CA GLU A 130 -9.79 24.97 -8.77
C GLU A 130 -11.26 25.16 -9.16
N TYR A 131 -12.18 24.62 -8.37
CA TYR A 131 -13.63 24.72 -8.65
C TYR A 131 -14.38 25.38 -7.47
N PRO A 132 -14.18 26.69 -7.25
CA PRO A 132 -14.78 27.43 -6.14
C PRO A 132 -16.31 27.53 -6.21
N HIS A 133 -16.91 27.21 -7.36
CA HIS A 133 -18.35 27.19 -7.59
C HIS A 133 -19.02 25.88 -7.16
N LEU A 134 -18.26 24.80 -6.97
CA LEU A 134 -18.80 23.52 -6.52
C LEU A 134 -19.19 23.60 -5.06
N ASP A 135 -20.39 23.11 -4.75
CA ASP A 135 -20.81 22.89 -3.39
C ASP A 135 -20.10 21.69 -2.75
N GLY A 136 -20.30 21.52 -1.44
CA GLY A 136 -19.71 20.40 -0.72
C GLY A 136 -20.15 19.04 -1.26
N GLU A 137 -21.42 18.87 -1.59
CA GLU A 137 -21.95 17.58 -2.07
C GLU A 137 -21.37 17.21 -3.44
N ALA A 138 -21.21 18.19 -4.33
CA ALA A 138 -20.55 18.06 -5.61
C ALA A 138 -19.08 17.64 -5.45
N ILE A 139 -18.32 18.29 -4.56
CA ILE A 139 -16.92 17.90 -4.26
C ILE A 139 -16.88 16.44 -3.77
N SER A 140 -17.78 16.07 -2.85
CA SER A 140 -17.84 14.71 -2.32
C SER A 140 -18.21 13.68 -3.40
N THR A 141 -19.13 14.02 -4.29
CA THR A 141 -19.61 13.14 -5.37
C THR A 141 -18.52 12.92 -6.42
N LEU A 142 -17.89 13.99 -6.89
CA LEU A 142 -16.79 13.91 -7.86
C LEU A 142 -15.61 13.13 -7.29
N LYS A 143 -15.20 13.43 -6.05
CA LYS A 143 -14.14 12.66 -5.39
C LYS A 143 -14.49 11.18 -5.29
N SER A 144 -15.74 10.84 -4.94
CA SER A 144 -16.15 9.45 -4.80
C SER A 144 -16.13 8.71 -6.14
N GLY A 145 -16.49 9.39 -7.24
CA GLY A 145 -16.34 8.84 -8.59
C GLY A 145 -14.88 8.64 -8.99
N LEU A 146 -14.00 9.59 -8.68
CA LEU A 146 -12.56 9.49 -8.96
C LEU A 146 -11.86 8.41 -8.13
N ALA A 147 -12.37 8.13 -6.93
CA ALA A 147 -11.87 7.10 -6.02
C ALA A 147 -12.62 5.76 -6.17
N ALA A 148 -13.50 5.61 -7.17
CA ALA A 148 -14.20 4.36 -7.40
C ALA A 148 -13.24 3.29 -7.94
N PRO A 149 -13.38 2.00 -7.56
CA PRO A 149 -12.50 0.93 -8.03
C PRO A 149 -12.37 0.87 -9.56
N GLU A 150 -13.46 1.11 -10.28
CA GLU A 150 -13.45 1.13 -11.75
C GLU A 150 -12.56 2.25 -12.29
N LYS A 151 -12.60 3.45 -11.69
CA LYS A 151 -11.82 4.59 -12.15
C LYS A 151 -10.34 4.47 -11.75
N LEU A 152 -10.08 3.99 -10.55
CA LEU A 152 -8.70 3.72 -10.11
C LEU A 152 -8.07 2.58 -10.93
N ALA A 153 -8.85 1.58 -11.36
CA ALA A 153 -8.38 0.54 -12.29
C ALA A 153 -8.03 1.11 -13.67
N GLU A 154 -8.83 2.06 -14.18
CA GLU A 154 -8.52 2.79 -15.42
C GLU A 154 -7.21 3.59 -15.27
N PHE A 155 -7.02 4.29 -14.15
CA PHE A 155 -5.75 4.98 -13.86
C PHE A 155 -4.57 4.02 -13.80
N ALA A 156 -4.71 2.85 -13.17
CA ALA A 156 -3.70 1.79 -13.22
C ALA A 156 -3.34 1.38 -14.66
N GLN A 157 -4.34 1.23 -15.53
CA GLN A 157 -4.13 0.84 -16.93
C GLN A 157 -3.41 1.92 -17.74
N ASN A 158 -3.62 3.21 -17.45
CA ASN A 158 -2.88 4.30 -18.09
C ASN A 158 -1.35 4.20 -17.86
N PHE A 159 -0.93 3.55 -16.78
CA PHE A 159 0.47 3.26 -16.47
C PHE A 159 0.88 1.81 -16.78
N ASN A 160 0.07 1.08 -17.55
CA ASN A 160 0.25 -0.32 -17.91
C ASN A 160 0.40 -1.27 -16.70
N LEU A 161 -0.16 -0.93 -15.53
CA LEU A 161 -0.08 -1.78 -14.34
C LEU A 161 -0.77 -3.12 -14.52
N ASN A 162 -1.73 -3.21 -15.44
CA ASN A 162 -2.37 -4.47 -15.83
C ASN A 162 -1.40 -5.51 -16.39
N GLU A 163 -0.29 -5.08 -17.00
CA GLU A 163 0.74 -5.95 -17.56
C GLU A 163 1.91 -6.15 -16.57
N LEU A 164 2.14 -5.17 -15.71
CA LEU A 164 3.31 -5.09 -14.83
C LEU A 164 3.04 -5.66 -13.42
N CYS A 165 1.80 -5.58 -12.94
CA CYS A 165 1.42 -6.19 -11.67
C CYS A 165 1.37 -7.71 -11.81
N ARG A 166 2.11 -8.42 -10.95
CA ARG A 166 2.00 -9.87 -10.87
C ARG A 166 0.73 -10.23 -10.12
N ARG A 167 -0.23 -10.79 -10.85
CA ARG A 167 -1.31 -11.56 -10.27
C ARG A 167 -0.77 -12.96 -10.03
N SER A 168 -0.37 -13.31 -8.80
CA SER A 168 -0.17 -14.74 -8.52
C SER A 168 -1.53 -15.40 -8.61
N GLU A 169 -1.67 -16.30 -9.59
CA GLU A 169 -2.67 -17.38 -9.76
C GLU A 169 -4.09 -17.25 -9.16
N LEU A 170 -4.60 -16.05 -8.87
CA LEU A 170 -6.03 -15.78 -8.78
C LEU A 170 -6.51 -16.08 -10.18
N GLY A 171 -7.07 -17.29 -10.35
CA GLY A 171 -7.17 -18.00 -11.60
C GLY A 171 -7.70 -17.12 -12.74
N LYS A 172 -7.51 -17.59 -13.97
CA LYS A 172 -8.09 -17.03 -15.20
C LYS A 172 -9.64 -16.91 -15.18
N GLU A 173 -10.26 -17.08 -14.01
CA GLU A 173 -11.68 -17.12 -13.67
C GLU A 173 -12.14 -16.01 -12.70
N ALA A 174 -11.27 -15.14 -12.16
CA ALA A 174 -11.78 -14.04 -11.30
C ALA A 174 -12.64 -13.06 -12.11
N ASP A 175 -13.78 -12.69 -11.55
CA ASP A 175 -14.71 -11.74 -12.16
C ASP A 175 -14.03 -10.38 -12.39
N GLN A 176 -14.47 -9.65 -13.42
CA GLN A 176 -13.95 -8.34 -13.80
C GLN A 176 -13.95 -7.35 -12.61
N SER A 177 -14.94 -7.47 -11.72
CA SER A 177 -15.01 -6.65 -10.50
C SER A 177 -13.82 -6.89 -9.55
N GLU A 178 -13.42 -8.14 -9.35
CA GLU A 178 -12.27 -8.46 -8.50
C GLU A 178 -10.96 -7.99 -9.13
N TYR A 179 -10.87 -8.09 -10.46
CA TYR A 179 -9.73 -7.56 -11.19
C TYR A 179 -9.62 -6.03 -11.10
N ASN A 180 -10.73 -5.31 -11.22
CA ASN A 180 -10.74 -3.85 -11.05
C ASN A 180 -10.34 -3.46 -9.62
N LYS A 181 -10.81 -4.18 -8.59
CA LYS A 181 -10.39 -3.93 -7.20
C LYS A 181 -8.89 -4.13 -7.01
N PHE A 182 -8.33 -5.19 -7.58
CA PHE A 182 -6.89 -5.44 -7.54
C PHE A 182 -6.08 -4.29 -8.18
N LEU A 183 -6.49 -3.85 -9.38
CA LEU A 183 -5.82 -2.75 -10.07
C LEU A 183 -5.98 -1.42 -9.32
N ALA A 184 -7.15 -1.18 -8.73
CA ALA A 184 -7.40 -0.01 -7.91
C ALA A 184 -6.47 0.04 -6.68
N GLU A 185 -6.39 -1.05 -5.92
CA GLU A 185 -5.49 -1.16 -4.77
C GLU A 185 -4.02 -1.03 -5.21
N SER A 186 -3.66 -1.58 -6.37
CA SER A 186 -2.29 -1.46 -6.92
C SER A 186 -1.96 -0.02 -7.32
N PHE A 187 -2.90 0.71 -7.91
CA PHE A 187 -2.74 2.12 -8.21
C PHE A 187 -2.61 2.95 -6.94
N GLU A 188 -3.44 2.71 -5.92
CA GLU A 188 -3.30 3.38 -4.63
C GLU A 188 -1.94 3.08 -4.00
N ALA A 189 -1.47 1.83 -4.05
CA ALA A 189 -0.15 1.47 -3.54
C ALA A 189 0.97 2.18 -4.32
N LEU A 190 0.86 2.29 -5.64
CA LEU A 190 1.80 3.05 -6.46
C LEU A 190 1.81 4.53 -6.08
N PHE A 191 0.64 5.14 -5.88
CA PHE A 191 0.56 6.54 -5.46
C PHE A 191 1.12 6.74 -4.04
N GLY A 192 0.91 5.77 -3.14
CA GLY A 192 1.59 5.71 -1.85
C GLY A 192 3.12 5.67 -1.98
N ALA A 193 3.64 4.88 -2.92
CA ALA A 193 5.07 4.83 -3.22
C ALA A 193 5.61 6.18 -3.70
N ILE A 194 4.91 6.84 -4.62
CA ILE A 194 5.27 8.17 -5.14
C ILE A 194 5.29 9.22 -4.03
N TYR A 195 4.29 9.19 -3.14
CA TYR A 195 4.26 10.09 -1.99
C TYR A 195 5.45 9.89 -1.04
N LEU A 196 5.85 8.64 -0.79
CA LEU A 196 7.03 8.32 0.03
C LEU A 196 8.35 8.67 -0.66
N GLU A 197 8.44 8.48 -1.99
CA GLU A 197 9.59 8.88 -2.80
C GLU A 197 9.83 10.39 -2.76
N PHE A 198 8.74 11.17 -2.68
CA PHE A 198 8.83 12.62 -2.50
C PHE A 198 9.01 13.05 -1.04
N ASP A 199 9.52 12.18 -0.17
CA ASP A 199 9.74 12.47 1.26
C ASP A 199 8.47 12.98 1.95
N ARG A 200 7.31 12.41 1.60
CA ARG A 200 5.99 12.82 2.12
C ARG A 200 5.62 14.26 1.76
N ASN A 201 6.17 14.79 0.65
CA ASN A 201 5.82 16.11 0.14
C ASN A 201 4.47 16.04 -0.60
N PHE A 202 3.40 16.36 0.13
CA PHE A 202 2.03 16.37 -0.37
C PHE A 202 1.85 17.22 -1.62
N SER A 203 2.45 18.42 -1.69
CA SER A 203 2.30 19.29 -2.86
C SER A 203 2.98 18.70 -4.09
N ARG A 204 4.16 18.10 -3.95
CA ARG A 204 4.87 17.46 -5.07
C ARG A 204 4.11 16.22 -5.58
N ALA A 205 3.64 15.36 -4.67
CA ALA A 205 2.81 14.21 -5.01
C ALA A 205 1.47 14.63 -5.64
N GLY A 206 0.86 15.68 -5.09
CA GLY A 206 -0.40 16.24 -5.57
C GLY A 206 -0.27 16.82 -6.98
N ASN A 207 0.76 17.62 -7.24
CA ASN A 207 1.02 18.17 -8.56
C ASN A 207 1.24 17.08 -9.62
N TRP A 208 1.98 16.03 -9.27
CA TRP A 208 2.15 14.86 -10.15
C TRP A 208 0.79 14.23 -10.46
N LEU A 209 -0.02 13.94 -9.43
CA LEU A 209 -1.33 13.31 -9.62
C LEU A 209 -2.26 14.17 -10.48
N THR A 210 -2.29 15.48 -10.23
CA THR A 210 -3.18 16.39 -10.94
C THR A 210 -2.81 16.53 -12.41
N GLN A 211 -1.52 16.67 -12.70
CA GLN A 211 -1.02 16.83 -14.07
C GLN A 211 -1.19 15.55 -14.90
N GLN A 212 -0.97 14.38 -14.29
CA GLN A 212 -1.00 13.11 -15.00
C GLN A 212 -2.43 12.61 -15.25
N LEU A 213 -3.36 12.85 -14.31
CA LEU A 213 -4.67 12.20 -14.32
C LEU A 213 -5.84 13.14 -14.05
N ILE A 214 -5.79 13.92 -12.96
CA ILE A 214 -7.00 14.56 -12.42
C ILE A 214 -7.45 15.74 -13.27
N GLU A 215 -6.53 16.56 -13.80
CA GLU A 215 -6.90 17.73 -14.61
C GLU A 215 -7.69 17.29 -15.85
N THR A 216 -7.15 16.35 -16.63
CA THR A 216 -7.84 15.78 -17.80
C THR A 216 -9.15 15.11 -17.42
N THR A 217 -9.14 14.28 -16.37
CA THR A 217 -10.32 13.52 -15.97
C THR A 217 -11.44 14.45 -15.49
N VAL A 218 -11.17 15.38 -14.58
CA VAL A 218 -12.23 16.25 -14.04
C VAL A 218 -12.85 17.09 -15.15
N SER A 219 -12.08 17.59 -16.10
CA SER A 219 -12.60 18.32 -17.26
C SER A 219 -13.60 17.53 -18.11
N GLU A 220 -13.49 16.20 -18.16
CA GLU A 220 -14.43 15.33 -18.89
C GLU A 220 -15.73 15.06 -18.12
N TYR A 221 -15.66 15.01 -16.78
CA TYR A 221 -16.78 14.67 -15.91
C TYR A 221 -17.53 15.88 -15.37
N LEU A 222 -16.96 17.08 -15.50
CA LEU A 222 -17.60 18.30 -15.01
C LEU A 222 -18.78 18.66 -15.91
N ASP A 223 -19.99 18.32 -15.46
CA ASP A 223 -21.21 18.83 -16.07
C ASP A 223 -21.34 20.32 -15.72
N LEU A 224 -21.21 21.18 -16.75
CA LEU A 224 -21.30 22.64 -16.65
C LEU A 224 -22.67 23.14 -16.14
N THR A 225 -23.62 22.24 -15.90
CA THR A 225 -24.95 22.53 -15.37
C THR A 225 -25.04 22.54 -13.84
N GLN A 226 -23.97 22.16 -13.11
CA GLN A 226 -23.94 22.29 -11.66
C GLN A 226 -24.08 23.76 -11.26
N GLN A 227 -25.19 24.08 -10.59
CA GLN A 227 -25.49 25.46 -10.25
C GLN A 227 -24.56 25.95 -9.14
N PRO A 228 -24.00 27.16 -9.25
CA PRO A 228 -23.17 27.72 -8.20
C PRO A 228 -24.03 27.94 -6.95
N GLU A 229 -23.85 27.11 -5.93
CA GLU A 229 -24.44 27.36 -4.62
C GLU A 229 -23.52 28.32 -3.85
N SER A 230 -23.84 29.61 -3.87
CA SER A 230 -23.05 30.62 -3.17
C SER A 230 -23.63 30.89 -1.79
N GLY A 231 -22.79 30.83 -0.75
CA GLY A 231 -23.23 31.12 0.63
C GLY A 231 -22.25 30.66 1.70
N LEU A 232 -22.39 31.22 2.90
CA LEU A 232 -21.58 30.85 4.06
C LEU A 232 -21.78 29.38 4.44
N GLU A 233 -23.01 28.88 4.37
CA GLU A 233 -23.34 27.49 4.71
C GLU A 233 -22.65 26.49 3.77
N ASN A 234 -22.69 26.75 2.45
CA ASN A 234 -21.95 25.95 1.49
C ASN A 234 -20.44 26.01 1.74
N GLU A 235 -19.86 27.19 1.95
CA GLU A 235 -18.43 27.32 2.24
C GLU A 235 -18.01 26.55 3.51
N LEU A 236 -18.84 26.57 4.57
CA LEU A 236 -18.60 25.77 5.77
C LEU A 236 -18.65 24.26 5.47
N LYS A 237 -19.57 23.82 4.59
CA LYS A 237 -19.64 22.43 4.15
C LYS A 237 -18.42 22.01 3.33
N ARG A 238 -17.98 22.85 2.39
CA ARG A 238 -16.75 22.63 1.60
C ARG A 238 -15.54 22.47 2.51
N ARG A 239 -15.40 23.34 3.52
CA ARG A 239 -14.32 23.25 4.52
C ARG A 239 -14.43 22.03 5.41
N GLU A 240 -15.64 21.62 5.79
CA GLU A 240 -15.87 20.38 6.52
C GLU A 240 -15.33 19.18 5.74
N ILE A 241 -15.64 19.10 4.46
CA ILE A 241 -15.20 18.00 3.58
C ILE A 241 -13.68 18.04 3.40
N LEU A 242 -13.11 19.20 3.12
CA LEU A 242 -11.67 19.39 3.03
C LEU A 242 -10.95 18.91 4.31
N GLY A 243 -11.40 19.40 5.47
CA GLY A 243 -10.82 19.00 6.75
C GLY A 243 -11.03 17.52 7.07
N ALA A 244 -12.13 16.90 6.67
CA ALA A 244 -12.35 15.47 6.85
C ALA A 244 -11.29 14.63 6.12
N TYR A 245 -11.02 14.93 4.85
CA TYR A 245 -10.03 14.19 4.07
C TYR A 245 -8.58 14.50 4.49
N LEU A 246 -8.29 15.74 4.89
CA LEU A 246 -7.00 16.09 5.48
C LEU A 246 -6.76 15.32 6.80
N MET A 247 -7.76 15.23 7.66
CA MET A 247 -7.69 14.48 8.91
C MET A 247 -7.38 13.00 8.67
N ASP A 248 -8.10 12.37 7.74
CA ASP A 248 -7.89 10.96 7.38
C ASP A 248 -6.48 10.74 6.81
N ALA A 249 -6.03 11.58 5.88
CA ALA A 249 -4.69 11.52 5.30
C ALA A 249 -3.59 11.66 6.36
N ILE A 250 -3.68 12.67 7.23
CA ILE A 250 -2.70 12.92 8.29
C ILE A 250 -2.70 11.78 9.32
N ALA A 251 -3.87 11.27 9.72
CA ALA A 251 -3.97 10.18 10.67
C ALA A 251 -3.36 8.88 10.11
N ILE A 252 -3.68 8.51 8.87
CA ILE A 252 -3.10 7.33 8.22
C ILE A 252 -1.59 7.50 8.03
N ASP A 253 -1.14 8.66 7.55
CA ASP A 253 0.29 8.97 7.39
C ASP A 253 1.04 8.85 8.72
N TYR A 254 0.50 9.39 9.82
CA TYR A 254 1.10 9.23 11.15
C TYR A 254 1.12 7.76 11.60
N LEU A 255 0.00 7.05 11.52
CA LEU A 255 -0.12 5.66 11.95
C LEU A 255 0.76 4.70 11.14
N TYR A 256 0.88 4.92 9.83
CA TYR A 256 1.74 4.14 8.92
C TYR A 256 3.20 4.17 9.37
N HIS A 257 3.71 5.34 9.76
CA HIS A 257 5.09 5.51 10.21
C HIS A 257 5.29 5.13 11.68
N ARG A 258 4.32 5.40 12.54
CA ARG A 258 4.40 5.08 13.98
C ARG A 258 4.39 3.58 14.24
N PHE A 259 3.66 2.81 13.44
CA PHE A 259 3.44 1.38 13.64
C PHE A 259 3.81 0.56 12.38
N PRO A 260 5.12 0.31 12.14
CA PRO A 260 5.60 -0.43 10.97
C PRO A 260 5.12 -1.89 10.93
N ASP A 261 4.81 -2.48 12.08
CA ASP A 261 4.44 -3.90 12.19
C ASP A 261 2.93 -4.14 12.11
N ARG A 262 2.12 -3.08 12.15
CA ARG A 262 0.64 -3.19 12.10
C ARG A 262 0.14 -3.28 10.67
N ASN A 263 -0.79 -4.21 10.41
CA ASN A 263 -1.41 -4.36 9.10
C ASN A 263 -2.44 -3.25 8.78
N SER A 264 -2.85 -3.14 7.52
CA SER A 264 -3.78 -2.11 7.02
C SER A 264 -5.13 -2.09 7.77
N SER A 265 -5.67 -3.24 8.14
CA SER A 265 -6.92 -3.34 8.89
C SER A 265 -6.79 -2.76 10.30
N GLN A 266 -5.67 -3.02 10.98
CA GLN A 266 -5.37 -2.42 12.28
C GLN A 266 -5.22 -0.91 12.18
N LEU A 267 -4.49 -0.40 11.19
CA LEU A 267 -4.35 1.05 10.97
C LEU A 267 -5.69 1.71 10.68
N THR A 268 -6.54 1.09 9.85
CA THR A 268 -7.90 1.56 9.55
C THR A 268 -8.76 1.62 10.81
N ARG A 269 -8.69 0.57 11.65
CA ARG A 269 -9.42 0.54 12.94
C ARG A 269 -8.98 1.69 13.84
N TRP A 270 -7.68 1.92 13.97
CA TRP A 270 -7.14 3.00 14.81
C TRP A 270 -7.54 4.38 14.28
N LYS A 271 -7.48 4.59 12.95
CA LYS A 271 -7.97 5.81 12.32
C LYS A 271 -9.44 6.07 12.65
N ASN A 272 -10.28 5.05 12.57
CA ASN A 272 -11.71 5.19 12.89
C ASN A 272 -11.95 5.48 14.39
N LEU A 273 -11.14 4.89 15.28
CA LEU A 273 -11.20 5.20 16.72
C LEU A 273 -10.78 6.65 17.00
N LEU A 274 -9.73 7.15 16.34
CA LEU A 274 -9.32 8.55 16.42
C LEU A 274 -10.45 9.47 15.96
N ALA A 275 -11.05 9.20 14.80
CA ALA A 275 -12.16 10.00 14.27
C ALA A 275 -13.41 9.96 15.18
N ALA A 276 -13.59 8.92 15.97
CA ALA A 276 -14.71 8.74 16.90
C ALA A 276 -14.45 9.29 18.31
N LYS A 277 -13.19 9.59 18.69
CA LYS A 277 -12.88 10.13 20.02
C LYS A 277 -13.57 11.48 20.21
N GLU A 278 -14.17 11.67 21.39
CA GLU A 278 -14.80 12.94 21.81
C GLU A 278 -13.83 14.12 21.93
N ILE A 279 -12.53 13.90 21.66
CA ILE A 279 -11.50 14.94 21.61
C ILE A 279 -11.81 15.98 20.52
N PHE A 280 -12.48 15.55 19.45
CA PHE A 280 -12.83 16.43 18.34
C PHE A 280 -14.21 17.05 18.53
N PRO A 281 -14.34 18.39 18.65
CA PRO A 281 -15.64 19.04 18.68
C PRO A 281 -16.43 18.77 17.40
N LYS A 282 -17.77 18.92 17.45
CA LYS A 282 -18.65 18.63 16.29
C LYS A 282 -18.26 19.36 15.00
N ASP A 283 -17.66 20.54 15.11
CA ASP A 283 -17.21 21.39 14.01
C ASP A 283 -15.71 21.26 13.71
N PHE A 284 -15.02 20.26 14.28
CA PHE A 284 -13.57 20.12 14.18
C PHE A 284 -13.10 20.00 12.73
N LYS A 285 -13.78 19.22 11.90
CA LYS A 285 -13.43 19.04 10.48
C LYS A 285 -13.51 20.37 9.74
N THR A 286 -14.56 21.15 9.96
CA THR A 286 -14.70 22.50 9.39
C THR A 286 -13.60 23.45 9.86
N LYS A 287 -13.24 23.40 11.14
CA LYS A 287 -12.12 24.18 11.71
C LYS A 287 -10.78 23.76 11.13
N LEU A 288 -10.53 22.46 10.97
CA LEU A 288 -9.30 21.93 10.37
C LEU A 288 -9.17 22.36 8.90
N GLY A 289 -10.26 22.29 8.13
CA GLY A 289 -10.30 22.82 6.77
C GLY A 289 -10.00 24.32 6.73
N SER A 290 -10.59 25.10 7.64
CA SER A 290 -10.29 26.54 7.76
C SER A 290 -8.83 26.80 8.11
N HIS A 291 -8.30 26.07 9.09
CA HIS A 291 -6.92 26.19 9.55
C HIS A 291 -5.90 25.86 8.44
N TYR A 292 -6.18 24.82 7.65
CA TYR A 292 -5.36 24.47 6.50
C TYR A 292 -5.29 25.61 5.46
N LEU A 293 -6.41 26.30 5.20
CA LEU A 293 -6.46 27.44 4.31
C LEU A 293 -5.76 28.68 4.90
N GLU A 294 -5.87 28.91 6.21
CA GLU A 294 -5.12 29.95 6.92
C GLU A 294 -3.60 29.73 6.84
N LEU A 295 -3.17 28.48 6.74
CA LEU A 295 -1.80 28.07 6.50
C LEU A 295 -1.42 28.04 5.01
N GLU A 296 -2.18 28.72 4.15
CA GLU A 296 -1.94 28.80 2.70
C GLU A 296 -1.89 27.42 2.02
N SER A 297 -2.78 26.51 2.44
CA SER A 297 -2.83 25.12 1.94
C SER A 297 -1.52 24.34 2.16
N ASN A 298 -0.79 24.66 3.23
CA ASN A 298 0.45 23.96 3.57
C ASN A 298 0.18 22.68 4.37
N PHE A 299 0.09 21.55 3.66
CA PHE A 299 -0.19 20.25 4.27
C PHE A 299 0.82 19.86 5.36
N SER A 300 2.11 20.14 5.19
CA SER A 300 3.13 19.76 6.18
C SER A 300 2.94 20.51 7.51
N ARG A 301 2.67 21.82 7.45
CA ARG A 301 2.37 22.60 8.66
C ARG A 301 1.08 22.15 9.34
N THR A 302 0.04 21.86 8.56
CA THR A 302 -1.23 21.35 9.08
C THR A 302 -1.07 19.97 9.70
N ARG A 303 -0.30 19.08 9.07
CA ARG A 303 0.05 17.76 9.59
C ARG A 303 0.75 17.87 10.94
N ASP A 304 1.82 18.65 11.00
CA ASP A 304 2.63 18.78 12.22
C ASP A 304 1.77 19.37 13.36
N TRP A 305 0.98 20.41 13.08
CA TRP A 305 0.03 20.97 14.04
C TRP A 305 -1.00 19.95 14.54
N LEU A 306 -1.65 19.22 13.63
CA LEU A 306 -2.70 18.25 13.98
C LEU A 306 -2.13 17.07 14.78
N VAL A 307 -0.93 16.61 14.40
CA VAL A 307 -0.23 15.52 15.09
C VAL A 307 0.15 15.92 16.50
N ASP A 308 0.80 17.06 16.66
CA ASP A 308 1.33 17.50 17.95
C ASP A 308 0.24 17.86 18.96
N ASN A 309 -0.88 18.42 18.49
CA ASN A 309 -1.94 18.89 19.39
C ASN A 309 -3.03 17.85 19.68
N PHE A 310 -3.22 16.87 18.80
CA PHE A 310 -4.37 15.95 18.90
C PHE A 310 -3.99 14.49 18.71
N ILE A 311 -3.40 14.12 17.55
CA ILE A 311 -3.29 12.71 17.16
C ILE A 311 -2.32 11.97 18.08
N LYS A 312 -1.15 12.55 18.39
CA LYS A 312 -0.13 11.86 19.18
C LYS A 312 -0.68 11.40 20.54
N THR A 313 -1.25 12.33 21.31
CA THR A 313 -1.84 12.03 22.62
C THR A 313 -2.98 11.02 22.50
N ALA A 314 -3.87 11.19 21.51
CA ALA A 314 -4.99 10.28 21.31
C ALA A 314 -4.54 8.85 20.95
N VAL A 315 -3.46 8.72 20.17
CA VAL A 315 -2.85 7.42 19.82
C VAL A 315 -2.20 6.78 21.04
N ASP A 316 -1.46 7.54 21.86
CA ASP A 316 -0.83 7.02 23.08
C ASP A 316 -1.90 6.51 24.07
N GLU A 317 -3.02 7.22 24.23
CA GLU A 317 -4.16 6.76 25.03
C GLU A 317 -4.81 5.48 24.48
N LEU A 318 -5.00 5.40 23.16
CA LEU A 318 -5.55 4.20 22.51
C LEU A 318 -4.65 2.98 22.71
N GLU A 319 -3.33 3.17 22.67
CA GLU A 319 -2.35 2.11 22.94
C GLU A 319 -2.48 1.57 24.37
N ASP A 320 -2.73 2.46 25.33
CA ASP A 320 -2.93 2.11 26.74
C ASP A 320 -4.28 1.41 26.99
N GLU A 321 -5.36 1.91 26.37
CA GLU A 321 -6.72 1.36 26.52
C GLU A 321 -6.85 -0.04 25.89
N THR A 322 -6.22 -0.26 24.73
CA THR A 322 -6.31 -1.53 23.99
C THR A 322 -5.40 -2.62 24.55
N GLY A 323 -4.52 -2.29 25.50
CA GLY A 323 -3.52 -3.22 26.04
C GLY A 323 -2.51 -3.68 24.99
N ASP A 324 -2.43 -2.97 23.86
CA ASP A 324 -1.75 -3.38 22.63
C ASP A 324 -0.31 -2.84 22.58
N ARG A 325 0.28 -2.61 23.76
CA ARG A 325 1.70 -2.37 23.97
C ARG A 325 2.45 -3.68 23.71
N LEU A 326 2.84 -3.90 22.45
CA LEU A 326 3.82 -4.92 22.04
C LEU A 326 3.51 -6.36 22.52
N LYS A 327 2.83 -7.13 21.67
CA LYS A 327 3.07 -8.59 21.57
C LYS A 327 3.29 -8.99 20.12
#